data_AF-A0AA41Q8F6-F1
#
_entry.id   AF-A0AA41Q8F6-F1
#
_cell.length_a   1.000
_cell.length_b   1.000
_cell.length_c   1.000
_cell.angle_alpha   90.00
_cell.angle_beta   90.00
_cell.angle_gamma   90.00
#
_symmetry.space_group_name_H-M   'P 1'
#
loop_
_entity.id
_entity.type
_entity.pdbx_description
1 polymer ?
#
loop_
_entity_poly.entity_id
_entity_poly.type
_entity_poly.pdbx_seq_one_letter_code
_entity_poly.pdbx_strand_id
1 'polypeptide(L)'
;MYPLKRVRPGADVRLRVEPDSEPPAPEGRALEIVVEMPVPCTDCAGTGSASKADPGGICPDCRGDGRARTRFLGRPDNIPCGTCRGYGDVLPDPCATCSATGRVVAPREVRVRIPSDVPTGAVIRLRAEGEAGCSGGPPGDLYIEIGQSNSRT
;
A
#
# COMPACT_ATOMS: atom_id res chain seq x y z
N MET A 1 16.30 7.34 -1.22
CA MET A 1 17.62 6.66 -1.22
C MET A 1 17.53 5.54 -2.25
N TYR A 2 18.49 5.42 -3.17
CA TYR A 2 18.50 4.38 -4.22
C TYR A 2 19.56 3.32 -3.87
N PRO A 3 19.38 2.07 -4.32
CA PRO A 3 18.23 1.56 -5.07
C PRO A 3 16.95 1.46 -4.21
N LEU A 4 15.79 1.67 -4.83
CA LEU A 4 14.50 1.38 -4.21
C LEU A 4 14.28 -0.14 -4.24
N LYS A 5 13.83 -0.74 -3.14
CA LYS A 5 13.37 -2.14 -3.20
C LYS A 5 12.06 -2.23 -3.98
N ARG A 6 11.93 -3.20 -4.90
CA ARG A 6 10.65 -3.49 -5.57
C ARG A 6 9.63 -4.00 -4.58
N VAL A 7 9.97 -5.10 -3.91
CA VAL A 7 9.17 -5.70 -2.85
C VAL A 7 9.24 -4.79 -1.63
N ARG A 8 8.11 -4.18 -1.30
CA ARG A 8 7.96 -3.33 -0.12
C ARG A 8 6.64 -3.63 0.57
N PRO A 9 6.60 -3.67 1.91
CA PRO A 9 5.35 -3.81 2.63
C PRO A 9 4.43 -2.62 2.32
N GLY A 10 3.13 -2.87 2.39
CA GLY A 10 2.12 -1.82 2.37
C GLY A 10 2.19 -0.96 3.64
N ALA A 11 1.65 0.25 3.57
CA ALA A 11 1.52 1.09 4.75
C ALA A 11 0.32 0.67 5.60
N ASP A 12 0.46 0.87 6.91
CA ASP A 12 -0.67 0.77 7.82
C ASP A 12 -1.63 1.94 7.60
N VAL A 13 -2.92 1.66 7.61
CA VAL A 13 -3.99 2.65 7.47
C VAL A 13 -4.60 2.89 8.85
N ARG A 14 -4.89 4.15 9.17
CA ARG A 14 -5.56 4.53 10.43
C ARG A 14 -6.83 5.31 10.10
N LEU A 15 -7.95 4.86 10.63
CA LEU A 15 -9.24 5.50 10.46
C LEU A 15 -9.85 5.78 11.81
N ARG A 16 -10.51 6.92 11.94
CA ARG A 16 -11.40 7.18 13.07
C ARG A 16 -12.83 7.00 12.61
N VAL A 17 -13.58 6.20 13.36
CA VAL A 17 -15.00 5.97 13.13
C VAL A 17 -15.75 6.51 14.34
N GLU A 18 -16.78 7.30 14.07
CA GLU A 18 -17.72 7.78 15.08
C GLU A 18 -19.00 6.94 14.95
N PRO A 19 -19.25 6.00 15.87
CA PRO A 19 -20.51 5.27 15.86
C PRO A 19 -21.65 6.25 16.18
N ASP A 20 -22.80 6.03 15.54
CA ASP A 20 -24.02 6.79 15.84
C ASP A 20 -24.40 6.65 17.32
N SER A 21 -25.12 7.64 17.85
CA SER A 21 -25.47 7.75 19.28
C SER A 21 -26.45 6.68 19.81
N GLU A 22 -26.83 5.71 18.99
CA GLU A 22 -27.73 4.62 19.38
C GLU A 22 -26.99 3.61 20.28
N PRO A 23 -27.63 3.10 21.35
CA PRO A 23 -27.01 2.10 22.22
C PRO A 23 -26.52 0.90 21.40
N PRO A 24 -25.27 0.45 21.59
CA PRO A 24 -24.73 -0.66 20.82
C PRO A 24 -25.54 -1.92 21.08
N ALA A 25 -25.94 -2.61 20.01
CA ALA A 25 -26.64 -3.88 20.09
C ALA A 25 -25.81 -4.89 20.93
N PRO A 26 -26.44 -5.76 21.74
CA PRO A 26 -25.71 -6.70 22.60
C PRO A 26 -24.81 -7.67 21.84
N GLU A 27 -25.04 -7.86 20.54
CA GLU A 27 -24.20 -8.67 19.66
C GLU A 27 -23.09 -7.88 18.95
N GLY A 28 -22.96 -6.58 19.21
CA GLY A 28 -22.13 -5.65 18.46
C GLY A 28 -22.74 -5.21 17.13
N ARG A 29 -22.14 -4.19 16.53
CA ARG A 29 -22.58 -3.58 15.26
C ARG A 29 -21.65 -4.00 14.13
N ALA A 30 -22.21 -4.44 13.00
CA ALA A 30 -21.47 -4.57 11.75
C ALA A 30 -21.37 -3.18 11.11
N LEU A 31 -20.15 -2.77 10.77
CA LEU A 31 -19.87 -1.53 10.07
C LEU A 31 -19.15 -1.86 8.76
N GLU A 32 -19.68 -1.32 7.67
CA GLU A 32 -19.05 -1.37 6.35
C GLU A 32 -18.38 -0.03 6.10
N ILE A 33 -17.07 -0.04 5.89
CA ILE A 33 -16.28 1.16 5.63
C ILE A 33 -15.67 1.03 4.24
N VAL A 34 -15.82 2.06 3.42
CA VAL A 34 -15.17 2.13 2.11
C VAL A 34 -14.00 3.11 2.20
N VAL A 35 -12.80 2.64 1.89
CA VAL A 35 -11.58 3.47 1.90
C VAL A 35 -10.86 3.36 0.57
N GLU A 36 -10.50 4.51 0.00
CA GLU A 36 -9.60 4.56 -1.14
C GLU A 36 -8.16 4.39 -0.68
N MET A 37 -7.53 3.30 -1.11
CA MET A 37 -6.13 3.01 -0.80
C MET A 37 -5.47 2.18 -1.89
N PRO A 38 -4.13 2.05 -1.89
CA PRO A 38 -3.46 1.13 -2.79
C PRO A 38 -3.92 -0.31 -2.55
N VAL A 39 -4.48 -0.94 -3.57
CA VAL A 39 -4.88 -2.35 -3.61
C VAL A 39 -4.01 -3.13 -4.62
N PRO A 40 -3.92 -4.46 -4.53
CA PRO A 40 -3.16 -5.25 -5.50
C PRO A 40 -3.72 -5.05 -6.91
N CYS A 41 -2.85 -4.82 -7.88
CA CYS A 41 -3.28 -4.70 -9.27
C CYS A 41 -3.82 -6.05 -9.76
N THR A 42 -5.05 -6.05 -10.28
CA THR A 42 -5.75 -7.24 -10.76
C THR A 42 -5.05 -7.90 -11.95
N ASP A 43 -4.54 -7.10 -12.88
CA ASP A 43 -3.99 -7.60 -14.14
C ASP A 43 -2.68 -8.38 -13.94
N CYS A 44 -1.84 -7.93 -13.00
CA CYS A 44 -0.58 -8.59 -12.66
C CYS A 44 -0.62 -9.35 -11.32
N ALA A 45 -1.78 -9.43 -10.67
CA ALA A 45 -1.96 -10.04 -9.35
C ALA A 45 -0.93 -9.57 -8.30
N GLY A 46 -0.62 -8.27 -8.26
CA GLY A 46 0.30 -7.72 -7.26
C GLY A 46 1.80 -7.75 -7.63
N THR A 47 2.20 -8.47 -8.68
CA THR A 47 3.64 -8.69 -9.00
C THR A 47 4.31 -7.46 -9.64
N GLY A 48 3.53 -6.66 -10.38
CA GLY A 48 4.04 -5.56 -11.19
C GLY A 48 4.56 -6.00 -12.57
N SER A 49 4.59 -7.29 -12.89
CA SER A 49 4.96 -7.84 -14.21
C SER A 49 3.71 -8.30 -14.95
N ALA A 50 3.63 -8.07 -16.26
CA ALA A 50 2.52 -8.53 -17.10
C ALA A 50 2.41 -10.07 -17.14
N SER A 51 3.54 -10.77 -17.23
CA SER A 51 3.61 -12.23 -17.17
C SER A 51 3.62 -12.80 -15.75
N LYS A 52 3.59 -11.93 -14.74
CA LYS A 52 3.72 -12.29 -13.32
C LYS A 52 5.08 -12.92 -12.98
N ALA A 53 6.09 -12.64 -13.80
CA ALA A 53 7.45 -13.10 -13.58
C ALA A 53 8.17 -12.27 -12.52
N ASP A 54 9.13 -12.90 -11.87
CA ASP A 54 10.08 -12.22 -10.99
C ASP A 54 11.00 -11.26 -11.78
N PRO A 55 11.66 -10.30 -11.11
CA PRO A 55 12.65 -9.44 -11.75
C PRO A 55 13.74 -10.27 -12.44
N GLY A 56 14.08 -9.89 -13.67
CA GLY A 56 15.04 -10.60 -14.53
C GLY A 56 16.51 -10.47 -14.10
N GLY A 57 16.77 -10.02 -12.88
CA GLY A 57 18.09 -9.85 -12.30
C GLY A 57 18.59 -8.40 -12.23
N ILE A 58 19.86 -8.26 -11.89
CA ILE A 58 20.53 -6.97 -11.66
C ILE A 58 20.58 -6.15 -12.95
N CYS A 59 20.28 -4.86 -12.84
CA CYS A 59 20.31 -3.95 -13.98
C CYS A 59 21.73 -3.78 -14.53
N PRO A 60 21.97 -4.04 -15.84
CA PRO A 60 23.31 -3.93 -16.42
C PRO A 60 23.83 -2.49 -16.46
N ASP A 61 22.93 -1.50 -16.65
CA ASP A 61 23.32 -0.10 -16.85
C ASP A 61 23.76 0.60 -15.57
N CYS A 62 23.11 0.29 -14.44
CA CYS A 62 23.51 0.80 -13.13
C CYS A 62 24.21 -0.24 -12.26
N ARG A 63 24.36 -1.49 -12.71
CA ARG A 63 24.94 -2.61 -11.95
C ARG A 63 24.40 -2.71 -10.51
N GLY A 64 23.09 -2.51 -10.33
CA GLY A 64 22.45 -2.56 -9.01
C GLY A 64 22.30 -1.23 -8.26
N ASP A 65 23.01 -0.16 -8.64
CA ASP A 65 23.01 1.10 -7.87
C ASP A 65 21.67 1.86 -7.90
N GLY A 66 20.80 1.54 -8.87
CA GLY A 66 19.56 2.28 -9.10
C GLY A 66 19.76 3.72 -9.61
N ARG A 67 21.00 4.22 -9.71
CA ARG A 67 21.32 5.57 -10.17
C ARG A 67 21.97 5.57 -11.55
N ALA A 68 21.79 6.66 -12.30
CA ALA A 68 22.47 6.84 -13.57
C ALA A 68 23.99 6.98 -13.33
N ARG A 69 24.80 6.14 -14.01
CA ARG A 69 26.27 6.12 -13.82
C ARG A 69 26.98 7.24 -14.58
N THR A 70 26.45 7.67 -15.72
CA THR A 70 27.08 8.73 -16.52
C THR A 70 26.99 10.06 -15.75
N ARG A 71 28.14 10.69 -15.46
CA ARG A 71 28.17 12.03 -14.87
C ARG A 71 28.55 13.00 -15.99
N PHE A 72 27.64 13.92 -16.30
CA PHE A 72 27.95 15.11 -17.13
C PHE A 72 28.09 16.30 -16.18
N LEU A 73 28.96 17.25 -16.53
CA LEU A 73 29.17 18.47 -15.74
C LEU A 73 27.83 19.21 -15.55
N GLY A 74 27.50 19.57 -14.32
CA GLY A 74 26.25 20.27 -13.98
C GLY A 74 25.01 19.38 -13.81
N ARG A 75 25.13 18.05 -13.96
CA ARG A 75 24.01 17.13 -13.76
C ARG A 75 23.90 16.70 -12.29
N PRO A 76 22.69 16.70 -11.68
CA PRO A 76 22.53 16.29 -10.28
C PRO A 76 22.91 14.82 -10.07
N ASP A 77 23.55 14.55 -8.93
CA ASP A 77 24.14 13.25 -8.57
C ASP A 77 23.12 12.14 -8.28
N ASN A 78 21.82 12.46 -8.26
CA ASN A 78 20.75 11.59 -7.77
C ASN A 78 19.68 11.25 -8.82
N ILE A 79 20.05 11.23 -10.10
CA ILE A 79 19.12 10.82 -11.17
C ILE A 79 18.91 9.30 -11.13
N PRO A 80 17.66 8.80 -11.12
CA PRO A 80 17.39 7.37 -11.21
C PRO A 80 17.88 6.81 -12.54
N CYS A 81 18.41 5.60 -12.54
CA CYS A 81 18.75 4.88 -13.77
C CYS A 81 17.50 4.69 -14.64
N GLY A 82 17.53 5.05 -15.92
CA GLY A 82 16.37 4.97 -16.81
C GLY A 82 15.85 3.54 -17.03
N THR A 83 16.76 2.57 -17.03
CA THR A 83 16.47 1.15 -17.32
C THR A 83 15.77 0.46 -16.16
N CYS A 84 16.30 0.61 -14.95
CA CYS A 84 15.68 0.04 -13.74
C CYS A 84 14.78 1.01 -13.00
N ARG A 85 14.63 2.27 -13.46
CA ARG A 85 13.85 3.35 -12.82
C ARG A 85 14.14 3.58 -11.34
N GLY A 86 15.37 3.33 -10.90
CA GLY A 86 15.73 3.46 -9.48
C GLY A 86 15.79 2.15 -8.70
N TYR A 87 15.30 1.03 -9.24
CA TYR A 87 15.16 -0.21 -8.47
C TYR A 87 16.45 -1.05 -8.38
N GLY A 88 17.40 -0.86 -9.31
CA GLY A 88 18.67 -1.62 -9.33
C GLY A 88 18.57 -2.98 -10.01
N ASP A 89 17.38 -3.52 -10.18
CA ASP A 89 17.03 -4.72 -10.94
C ASP A 89 16.12 -4.37 -12.13
N VAL A 90 16.01 -5.26 -13.11
CA VAL A 90 15.16 -5.03 -14.30
C VAL A 90 13.91 -5.88 -14.21
N LEU A 91 12.76 -5.27 -14.47
CA LEU A 91 11.51 -5.98 -14.67
C LEU A 91 11.26 -6.04 -16.19
N PRO A 92 11.40 -7.21 -16.83
CA PRO A 92 11.46 -7.33 -18.29
C PRO A 92 10.16 -6.89 -18.97
N ASP A 93 9.03 -7.14 -18.33
CA ASP A 93 7.70 -6.93 -18.87
C ASP A 93 6.82 -6.17 -17.85
N PRO A 94 7.07 -4.87 -17.63
CA PRO A 94 6.35 -4.09 -16.64
C PRO A 94 4.85 -4.06 -16.97
N CYS A 95 4.01 -4.35 -15.97
CA CYS A 95 2.56 -4.22 -16.10
C CYS A 95 2.19 -2.76 -16.40
N ALA A 96 1.47 -2.53 -17.49
CA ALA A 96 1.06 -1.19 -17.93
C ALA A 96 0.08 -0.54 -16.96
N THR A 97 -0.88 -1.31 -16.44
CA THR A 97 -1.97 -0.84 -15.55
C THR A 97 -1.45 -0.22 -14.26
N CYS A 98 -0.46 -0.86 -13.62
CA CYS A 98 0.14 -0.36 -12.38
C CYS A 98 1.51 0.29 -12.59
N SER A 99 1.97 0.43 -13.83
CA SER A 99 3.30 0.97 -14.16
C SER A 99 4.44 0.30 -13.36
N ALA A 100 4.43 -1.03 -13.30
CA ALA A 100 5.39 -1.87 -12.57
C ALA A 100 5.37 -1.78 -11.03
N THR A 101 4.41 -1.10 -10.42
CA THR A 101 4.35 -0.98 -8.95
C THR A 101 3.70 -2.19 -8.27
N GLY A 102 2.88 -2.95 -8.99
CA GLY A 102 2.09 -4.06 -8.47
C GLY A 102 0.80 -3.64 -7.76
N ARG A 103 0.51 -2.33 -7.66
CA ARG A 103 -0.68 -1.83 -6.96
C ARG A 103 -1.34 -0.66 -7.68
N VAL A 104 -2.62 -0.47 -7.44
CA VAL A 104 -3.41 0.64 -8.00
C VAL A 104 -4.24 1.25 -6.88
N VAL A 105 -4.58 2.53 -6.96
CA VAL A 105 -5.49 3.16 -6.00
C VAL A 105 -6.91 2.79 -6.39
N ALA A 106 -7.66 2.20 -5.46
CA ALA A 106 -9.06 1.85 -5.67
C ALA A 106 -9.82 1.86 -4.33
N PRO A 107 -11.15 2.01 -4.34
CA PRO A 107 -11.96 1.79 -3.15
C PRO A 107 -11.89 0.33 -2.71
N ARG A 108 -11.66 0.11 -1.41
CA ARG A 108 -11.74 -1.20 -0.76
C ARG A 108 -12.79 -1.14 0.33
N GLU A 109 -13.73 -2.07 0.25
CA GLU A 109 -14.75 -2.28 1.28
C GLU A 109 -14.19 -3.16 2.38
N VAL A 110 -14.23 -2.67 3.61
CA VAL A 110 -13.83 -3.42 4.80
C VAL A 110 -15.02 -3.55 5.72
N ARG A 111 -15.37 -4.79 6.05
CA ARG A 111 -16.43 -5.12 7.00
C ARG A 111 -15.81 -5.41 8.36
N VAL A 112 -16.14 -4.59 9.35
CA VAL A 112 -15.70 -4.78 10.74
C VAL A 112 -16.91 -4.96 11.64
N ARG A 113 -16.81 -5.90 12.58
CA ARG A 113 -17.77 -6.00 13.68
C ARG A 113 -17.19 -5.27 14.87
N ILE A 114 -17.90 -4.27 15.37
CA ILE A 114 -17.55 -3.50 16.57
C ILE A 114 -18.36 -4.11 17.72
N PRO A 115 -17.71 -4.81 18.67
CA PRO A 115 -18.38 -5.30 19.88
C PRO A 115 -18.96 -4.15 20.71
N SER A 116 -20.01 -4.43 21.47
CA SER A 116 -20.72 -3.43 22.28
C SER A 116 -19.95 -2.95 23.51
N ASP A 117 -18.94 -3.69 23.94
CA ASP A 117 -18.10 -3.43 25.12
C ASP A 117 -16.85 -2.59 24.79
N VAL A 118 -16.70 -2.13 23.56
CA VAL A 118 -15.53 -1.35 23.13
C VAL A 118 -15.63 0.08 23.67
N PRO A 119 -14.69 0.53 24.52
CA PRO A 119 -14.69 1.89 25.01
C PRO A 119 -14.29 2.88 23.91
N THR A 120 -14.72 4.14 24.07
CA THR A 120 -14.18 5.25 23.28
C THR A 120 -12.65 5.28 23.34
N GLY A 121 -12.01 5.54 22.21
CA GLY A 121 -10.56 5.59 22.06
C GLY A 121 -9.91 4.20 21.91
N ALA A 122 -10.70 3.13 21.96
CA ALA A 122 -10.21 1.81 21.61
C ALA A 122 -9.81 1.74 20.14
N VAL A 123 -8.80 0.90 19.87
CA VAL A 123 -8.27 0.68 18.53
C VAL A 123 -8.45 -0.78 18.16
N ILE A 124 -9.23 -1.03 17.11
CA ILE A 124 -9.40 -2.36 16.51
C ILE A 124 -8.37 -2.50 15.39
N ARG A 125 -7.55 -3.54 15.44
CA ARG A 125 -6.56 -3.86 14.40
C ARG A 125 -7.09 -4.98 13.50
N LEU A 126 -7.25 -4.67 12.22
CA LEU A 126 -7.53 -5.63 11.17
C LEU A 126 -6.24 -5.95 10.43
N ARG A 127 -5.78 -7.19 10.58
CA ARG A 127 -4.51 -7.63 10.00
C ARG A 127 -4.63 -7.77 8.49
N ALA A 128 -3.62 -7.34 7.74
CA ALA A 128 -3.56 -7.42 6.27
C ALA A 128 -4.69 -6.65 5.52
N GLU A 129 -5.41 -5.79 6.24
CA GLU A 129 -6.47 -4.94 5.69
C GLU A 129 -6.00 -3.50 5.42
N GLY A 130 -4.71 -3.19 5.58
CA GLY A 130 -4.12 -1.91 5.20
C GLY A 130 -3.81 -1.81 3.70
N GLU A 131 -2.88 -0.93 3.33
CA GLU A 131 -2.49 -0.80 1.92
C GLU A 131 -1.84 -2.07 1.40
N ALA A 132 -2.00 -2.36 0.11
CA ALA A 132 -1.23 -3.38 -0.58
C ALA A 132 0.25 -3.00 -0.67
N GLY A 133 1.12 -4.00 -0.45
CA GLY A 133 2.55 -3.88 -0.71
C GLY A 133 2.87 -3.76 -2.19
N CYS A 134 4.07 -3.28 -2.49
CA CYS A 134 4.59 -3.19 -3.85
C CYS A 134 5.17 -4.54 -4.28
N SER A 135 4.97 -4.91 -5.54
CA SER A 135 5.56 -6.10 -6.19
C SER A 135 5.52 -7.38 -5.32
N GLY A 136 4.36 -7.72 -4.77
CA GLY A 136 4.19 -8.91 -3.92
C GLY A 136 4.61 -8.74 -2.45
N GLY A 137 4.90 -7.51 -2.01
CA GLY A 137 5.12 -7.23 -0.59
C GLY A 137 3.85 -7.46 0.25
N PRO A 138 3.99 -7.81 1.55
CA PRO A 138 2.83 -8.04 2.40
C PRO A 138 2.03 -6.74 2.58
N PRO A 139 0.69 -6.84 2.70
CA PRO A 139 -0.14 -5.68 3.01
C PRO A 139 0.16 -5.16 4.43
N GLY A 140 -0.11 -3.87 4.64
CA GLY A 140 -0.13 -3.28 5.97
C GLY A 140 -1.40 -3.68 6.74
N ASP A 141 -1.56 -3.11 7.92
CA ASP A 141 -2.73 -3.32 8.77
C ASP A 141 -3.64 -2.09 8.80
N LEU A 142 -4.92 -2.33 9.05
CA LEU A 142 -5.90 -1.26 9.25
C LEU A 142 -6.21 -1.13 10.74
N TYR A 143 -6.02 0.06 11.28
CA TYR A 143 -6.35 0.43 12.65
C TYR A 143 -7.58 1.32 12.64
N ILE A 144 -8.63 0.89 13.33
CA ILE A 144 -9.88 1.62 13.46
C ILE A 144 -9.98 2.12 14.90
N GLU A 145 -9.86 3.43 15.06
CA GLU A 145 -10.06 4.13 16.33
C GLU A 145 -11.53 4.51 16.48
N ILE A 146 -12.14 4.13 17.61
CA ILE A 146 -13.53 4.48 17.92
C ILE A 146 -13.57 5.86 18.58
N GLY A 147 -14.10 6.85 17.84
CA GLY A 147 -14.30 8.21 18.31
C GLY A 147 -15.57 8.39 19.14
N GLN A 148 -15.80 9.61 19.63
CA GLN A 148 -17.10 10.02 20.18
C GLN A 148 -17.86 10.80 19.13
N SER A 149 -19.16 10.55 18.99
CA SER A 149 -20.04 11.46 18.26
C SER A 149 -20.06 12.80 19.00
N ASN A 150 -19.27 13.78 18.54
CA ASN A 150 -19.25 15.10 19.14
C ASN A 150 -20.43 15.92 18.60
N SER A 151 -21.65 15.60 19.05
CA SER A 151 -22.81 16.46 18.84
C SER A 151 -22.70 17.64 19.80
N ARG A 152 -21.92 18.65 19.40
CA ARG A 152 -21.80 19.90 20.13
C ARG A 152 -22.81 20.88 19.51
N THR A 153 -23.85 21.20 20.29
CA THR A 153 -24.84 22.26 20.06
C THR A 153 -24.19 23.62 19.87
#